data_AF-A0A2S5MMU1-F1
#
_entry.id   AF-A0A2S5MMU1-F1
#
_cell.length_a   1.000
_cell.length_b   1.000
_cell.length_c   1.000
_cell.angle_alpha   90.00
_cell.angle_beta   90.00
_cell.angle_gamma   90.00
#
_symmetry.space_group_name_H-M   'P 1'
#
loop_
_entity.id
_entity.type
_entity.pdbx_description
1 polymer ?
#
loop_
_entity_poly.entity_id
_entity_poly.type
_entity_poly.pdbx_seq_one_letter_code
_entity_poly.pdbx_strand_id
1 'polypeptide(L)' 'MIIGSLALATAGAFTGASLYVNYVEQPARLALTDDALIKEWEPSDHRGFIVLASFAALAALFGFIAFRELDDVRWL' A
#
# COMPACT_ATOMS: atom_id res chain seq x y z
N MET A 1 -20.34 4.93 9.54
CA MET A 1 -19.50 6.11 9.22
C MET A 1 -18.02 5.87 9.51
N ILE A 2 -17.63 5.39 10.70
CA ILE A 2 -16.20 5.20 11.06
C ILE A 2 -15.51 4.14 10.17
N ILE A 3 -16.14 2.98 9.96
CA ILE A 3 -15.54 1.88 9.18
C ILE A 3 -15.22 2.29 7.74
N GLY A 4 -16.16 2.97 7.06
CA GLY A 4 -15.90 3.52 5.72
C GLY A 4 -14.71 4.50 5.70
N SER A 5 -14.61 5.39 6.69
CA SER A 5 -13.45 6.30 6.78
C SER A 5 -12.13 5.54 6.98
N LEU A 6 -12.12 4.46 7.77
CA LEU A 6 -10.94 3.62 7.97
C LEU A 6 -10.56 2.86 6.70
N ALA A 7 -11.55 2.31 5.98
CA ALA A 7 -11.35 1.67 4.68
C ALA A 7 -10.73 2.64 3.67
N LEU A 8 -11.28 3.86 3.56
CA LEU A 8 -10.74 4.87 2.66
C LEU A 8 -9.32 5.30 3.06
N ALA A 9 -9.06 5.52 4.36
CA ALA A 9 -7.75 5.94 4.83
C ALA A 9 -6.67 4.89 4.57
N THR A 10 -6.97 3.61 4.82
CA THR A 10 -6.03 2.50 4.59
C THR A 10 -5.81 2.23 3.11
N ALA A 11 -6.86 2.29 2.28
CA ALA A 11 -6.74 2.21 0.82
C ALA A 11 -5.94 3.39 0.24
N GLY A 12 -6.17 4.61 0.75
CA GLY A 12 -5.42 5.79 0.38
C GLY A 12 -3.94 5.69 0.76
N ALA A 13 -3.63 5.20 1.97
CA ALA A 13 -2.26 4.96 2.42
C ALA A 13 -1.54 3.91 1.56
N PHE A 14 -2.20 2.79 1.26
CA PHE A 14 -1.69 1.77 0.32
C PHE A 14 -1.38 2.39 -1.05
N THR A 15 -2.32 3.17 -1.59
CA THR A 15 -2.18 3.81 -2.90
C THR A 15 -1.01 4.80 -2.91
N GLY A 16 -0.94 5.68 -1.91
CA GLY A 16 0.15 6.66 -1.80
C GLY A 16 1.53 6.01 -1.64
N ALA A 17 1.64 4.99 -0.79
CA ALA A 17 2.87 4.22 -0.64
C ALA A 17 3.27 3.52 -1.95
N SER A 18 2.32 2.92 -2.66
CA SER A 18 2.56 2.28 -3.95
C SER A 18 3.03 3.29 -5.00
N LEU A 19 2.41 4.47 -5.06
CA LEU A 19 2.84 5.53 -5.97
C LEU A 19 4.26 5.99 -5.65
N TYR A 20 4.59 6.19 -4.37
CA TYR A 20 5.93 6.57 -3.96
C TYR A 20 6.99 5.53 -4.37
N VAL A 21 6.72 4.24 -4.12
CA VAL A 21 7.63 3.15 -4.52
C VAL A 21 7.86 3.16 -6.03
N ASN A 22 6.80 3.26 -6.84
CA ASN A 22 6.92 3.12 -8.29
C ASN A 22 7.45 4.37 -9.00
N TYR A 23 7.09 5.57 -8.53
CA TYR A 23 7.47 6.83 -9.19
C TYR A 23 8.71 7.50 -8.61
N VAL A 24 9.06 7.20 -7.36
CA VAL A 24 10.18 7.86 -6.67
C VAL A 24 11.28 6.86 -6.36
N GLU A 25 10.99 5.82 -5.58
CA GLU A 25 12.04 4.90 -5.12
C GLU A 25 12.62 4.07 -6.26
N GLN A 26 11.77 3.45 -7.08
CA GLN A 26 12.20 2.56 -8.14
C GLN A 26 13.05 3.29 -9.21
N PRO A 27 12.64 4.45 -9.76
CA PRO A 27 13.48 5.17 -10.72
C PRO A 27 14.79 5.66 -10.11
N ALA A 28 14.78 6.12 -8.85
CA ALA A 28 15.99 6.58 -8.18
C ALA A 28 17.00 5.44 -7.96
N ARG A 29 16.53 4.24 -7.56
CA ARG A 29 17.40 3.08 -7.38
C ARG A 29 17.93 2.53 -8.70
N LEU A 30 17.13 2.56 -9.77
CA LEU A 30 17.57 2.14 -11.11
C LEU A 30 18.69 3.04 -11.68
N ALA A 31 18.91 4.22 -11.13
CA ALA A 31 20.03 5.10 -11.50
C ALA A 31 21.36 4.74 -10.81
N LEU A 32 21.35 3.80 -9.85
CA LEU A 32 22.54 3.36 -9.11
C LEU A 32 23.31 2.28 -9.88
N THR A 33 24.56 2.04 -9.48
CA THR A 33 25.30 0.84 -9.91
C THR A 33 24.68 -0.43 -9.31
N ASP A 34 24.84 -1.57 -9.99
CA ASP A 34 24.21 -2.84 -9.59
C ASP A 34 24.46 -3.21 -8.12
N ASP A 35 25.71 -3.08 -7.64
CA ASP A 35 26.07 -3.37 -6.24
C ASP A 35 25.34 -2.47 -5.24
N ALA A 36 25.18 -1.18 -5.58
CA ALA A 36 24.47 -0.21 -4.74
C ALA A 36 22.95 -0.42 -4.81
N LEU A 37 22.43 -0.80 -5.97
CA LEU A 37 21.02 -1.10 -6.19
C LEU A 37 20.57 -2.28 -5.33
N ILE A 38 21.30 -3.39 -5.34
CA ILE A 38 20.95 -4.59 -4.55
C ILE A 38 20.98 -4.27 -3.05
N LYS A 39 22.00 -3.54 -2.60
CA LYS A 39 22.17 -3.17 -1.18
C LYS A 39 21.03 -2.30 -0.66
N GLU A 40 20.48 -1.43 -1.51
CA GLU A 40 19.31 -0.61 -1.18
C GLU A 40 18.00 -1.40 -1.24
N TRP A 41 17.82 -2.28 -2.23
CA TRP A 41 16.58 -3.02 -2.42
C TRP A 41 16.34 -4.10 -1.38
N GLU A 42 17.33 -4.89 -1.00
CA GLU A 42 17.14 -6.05 -0.10
C GLU A 42 16.45 -5.68 1.26
N PRO A 43 16.90 -4.68 2.03
CA PRO A 43 16.22 -4.30 3.26
C PRO A 43 14.91 -3.54 3.01
N SER A 44 14.81 -2.79 1.90
CA SER A 44 13.62 -2.00 1.56
C SER A 44 12.47 -2.88 1.09
N ASP A 45 12.75 -3.94 0.34
CA ASP A 45 11.74 -4.83 -0.25
C ASP A 45 10.92 -5.53 0.83
N HIS A 46 11.59 -6.13 1.83
CA HIS A 46 10.90 -6.80 2.94
C HIS A 46 10.04 -5.83 3.77
N ARG A 47 10.57 -4.64 4.08
CA ARG A 47 9.82 -3.64 4.87
C ARG A 47 8.66 -3.05 4.07
N GLY A 48 8.90 -2.71 2.80
CA GLY A 48 7.89 -2.21 1.88
C GLY A 48 6.76 -3.21 1.69
N PHE A 49 7.10 -4.49 1.51
CA PHE A 49 6.13 -5.59 1.45
C PHE A 49 5.25 -5.64 2.70
N ILE A 50 5.84 -5.63 3.90
CA ILE A 50 5.06 -5.67 5.15
C ILE A 50 4.09 -4.48 5.24
N VAL A 51 4.56 -3.27 4.92
CA VAL A 51 3.73 -2.05 4.99
C VAL A 51 2.59 -2.11 3.98
N LEU A 52 2.87 -2.44 2.72
CA LEU A 52 1.86 -2.52 1.67
C LEU A 52 0.86 -3.65 1.93
N ALA A 53 1.34 -4.83 2.31
CA ALA A 53 0.46 -5.97 2.64
C ALA A 53 -0.45 -5.65 3.84
N SER A 54 0.07 -4.96 4.85
CA SER A 54 -0.72 -4.55 6.02
C SER A 54 -1.84 -3.56 5.63
N PHE A 55 -1.51 -2.53 4.85
CA PHE A 55 -2.54 -1.59 4.39
C PHE A 55 -3.56 -2.25 3.47
N ALA A 56 -3.13 -3.14 2.56
CA ALA A 56 -4.04 -3.88 1.70
C ALA A 56 -4.99 -4.77 2.50
N ALA A 57 -4.49 -5.53 3.48
CA ALA A 57 -5.30 -6.40 4.33
C ALA A 57 -6.31 -5.60 5.17
N LEU A 58 -5.88 -4.47 5.75
CA LEU A 58 -6.77 -3.59 6.52
C LEU A 58 -7.83 -2.94 5.63
N ALA A 59 -7.44 -2.45 4.45
CA ALA A 59 -8.37 -1.87 3.49
C ALA A 59 -9.41 -2.88 3.02
N ALA A 60 -9.00 -4.11 2.71
CA ALA A 60 -9.91 -5.19 2.34
C ALA A 60 -10.87 -5.54 3.49
N LEU A 61 -10.36 -5.65 4.72
CA LEU A 61 -11.17 -5.95 5.90
C LEU A 61 -12.23 -4.86 6.15
N PHE A 62 -11.81 -3.60 6.23
CA PHE A 62 -12.74 -2.50 6.50
C PHE A 62 -13.69 -2.25 5.32
N GLY A 63 -13.22 -2.40 4.08
CA GLY A 63 -14.05 -2.31 2.89
C GLY A 63 -15.15 -3.38 2.90
N PHE A 64 -14.80 -4.63 3.18
CA PHE A 64 -15.79 -5.70 3.28
C PHE A 64 -16.82 -5.45 4.39
N ILE A 65 -16.39 -4.99 5.57
CA ILE A 65 -17.33 -4.64 6.65
C ILE A 65 -18.24 -3.48 6.20
N ALA A 66 -17.69 -2.43 5.59
CA ALA A 66 -18.47 -1.30 5.09
C ALA A 66 -19.48 -1.71 4.00
N PHE A 67 -19.09 -2.58 3.07
CA PHE A 67 -19.97 -3.15 2.05
C PHE A 67 -21.17 -3.84 2.71
N ARG A 68 -20.93 -4.68 3.73
CA ARG A 68 -22.00 -5.43 4.41
C ARG A 68 -22.93 -4.54 5.24
N GLU A 69 -22.39 -3.50 5.88
CA GLU A 69 -23.18 -2.57 6.72
C GLU A 69 -24.00 -1.58 5.90
N LEU A 70 -23.45 -1.10 4.78
CA LEU A 70 -24.05 -0.04 3.97
C LEU A 70 -24.81 -0.57 2.74
N ASP A 71 -24.62 -1.85 2.40
CA ASP A 71 -25.09 -2.48 1.16
C ASP A 71 -24.67 -1.69 -0.10
N ASP A 72 -23.45 -1.16 -0.07
CA ASP A 72 -22.91 -0.23 -1.07
C ASP A 72 -21.72 -0.85 -1.80
N VAL A 73 -21.95 -1.19 -3.07
CA VAL A 73 -21.00 -1.89 -3.96
C VAL A 73 -19.68 -1.16 -4.16
N ARG A 74 -19.60 0.14 -3.85
CA ARG A 74 -18.34 0.91 -3.95
C ARG A 74 -17.25 0.43 -2.99
N TRP A 75 -17.62 -0.36 -1.99
CA TRP A 75 -16.71 -0.95 -1.00
C TRP A 75 -16.25 -2.38 -1.33
N LEU A 76 -16.71 -2.95 -2.46
CA LEU A 76 -16.32 -4.27 -2.96
C LEU A 76 -15.35 -4.13 -4.15
#